data_AF-A0A0G3M7D1-F1
#
_entry.id   AF-A0A0G3M7D1-F1
#
_cell.length_a   1.000
_cell.length_b   1.000
_cell.length_c   1.000
_cell.angle_alpha   90.00
_cell.angle_beta   90.00
_cell.angle_gamma   90.00
#
_symmetry.space_group_name_H-M   'P 1'
#
loop_
_entity.id
_entity.type
_entity.pdbx_description
1 polymer ?
#
loop_
_entity_poly.entity_id
_entity_poly.type
_entity_poly.pdbx_seq_one_letter_code
_entity_poly.pdbx_strand_id
1 'polypeptide(L)'
;MKNILKVLCVFIPVFVFSQTRSVKKITVKNTTKTTVKKGTVAPKANPDLVIINKDLPVLIPKKKDGKFGYVNQRGKFIIQPEYHIAVFFYEDCNLLNSPNEKIRKFGTKEYATVEKDMISYRIDHAGKRVYQFKDSDLGKCKFEEYKQQPFQAYILNGFYGIIEKSKFVNAADYRQYQIYPQYQYLYIMEGDDVTDPMIVASNNDKFGVIDVNNKIIIPFEYSNIKRNFSWKLGKMFEVTKDGTNYYYIDANNKTY
;
A
#
# COMPACT_ATOMS: atom_id res chain seq x y z
N MET A 1 -35.50 9.85 56.74
CA MET A 1 -34.07 9.51 56.64
C MET A 1 -33.31 10.77 56.25
N LYS A 2 -32.53 11.33 57.18
CA LYS A 2 -31.67 12.51 56.96
C LYS A 2 -30.38 12.05 56.31
N ASN A 3 -29.95 12.68 55.21
CA ASN A 3 -28.54 12.74 54.83
C ASN A 3 -28.25 14.12 54.22
N ILE A 4 -27.37 14.85 54.90
CA ILE A 4 -27.03 16.24 54.69
C ILE A 4 -25.84 16.30 53.73
N LEU A 5 -26.02 16.98 52.60
CA LEU A 5 -24.97 17.33 51.64
C LEU A 5 -24.35 18.67 52.06
N LYS A 6 -23.07 18.67 52.45
CA LYS A 6 -22.31 19.91 52.68
C LYS A 6 -21.56 20.29 51.40
N VAL A 7 -22.07 21.31 50.71
CA VAL A 7 -21.36 22.05 49.66
C VAL A 7 -20.64 23.21 50.32
N LEU A 8 -19.32 23.29 50.17
CA LEU A 8 -18.51 24.42 50.62
C LEU A 8 -18.09 25.23 49.38
N CYS A 9 -18.77 26.35 49.15
CA CYS A 9 -18.34 27.41 48.24
C CYS A 9 -17.44 28.37 49.02
N VAL A 10 -16.20 28.57 48.55
CA VAL A 10 -15.30 29.61 49.06
C VAL A 10 -15.13 30.67 47.97
N PHE A 11 -15.70 31.84 48.22
CA PHE A 11 -15.45 33.08 47.49
C PHE A 11 -14.27 33.80 48.14
N ILE A 12 -13.27 34.20 47.34
CA ILE A 12 -12.21 35.13 47.75
C ILE A 12 -12.22 36.33 46.79
N PRO A 13 -12.46 37.55 47.26
CA PRO A 13 -12.29 38.76 46.47
C PRO A 13 -11.00 39.50 46.89
N VAL A 14 -10.09 39.82 45.97
CA VAL A 14 -9.09 40.89 46.22
C VAL A 14 -8.78 41.69 44.94
N PHE A 15 -9.35 42.89 44.94
CA PHE A 15 -8.85 44.19 44.51
C PHE A 15 -7.80 44.34 43.40
N VAL A 16 -8.27 45.03 42.35
CA VAL A 16 -7.50 45.73 41.32
C VAL A 16 -6.82 46.96 41.93
N PHE A 17 -5.50 47.07 41.77
CA PHE A 17 -4.76 48.32 41.98
C PHE A 17 -4.26 48.85 40.64
N SER A 18 -4.81 49.99 40.24
CA SER A 18 -4.31 50.84 39.15
C SER A 18 -3.22 51.75 39.69
N GLN A 19 -2.05 51.76 39.06
CA GLN A 19 -1.09 52.86 39.19
C GLN A 19 -0.58 53.26 37.81
N THR A 20 -0.85 54.51 37.47
CA THR A 20 -0.29 55.24 36.34
C THR A 20 1.11 55.74 36.70
N ARG A 21 2.10 55.49 35.83
CA ARG A 21 3.33 56.30 35.77
C ARG A 21 3.73 56.58 34.33
N SER A 22 4.20 57.80 34.16
CA SER A 22 4.41 58.53 32.91
C SER A 22 5.70 58.14 32.18
N VAL A 23 5.55 58.17 30.85
CA VAL A 23 6.47 58.32 29.71
C VAL A 23 7.97 58.55 29.98
N LYS A 24 8.81 57.70 29.34
CA LYS A 24 10.08 58.12 28.74
C LYS A 24 10.12 57.71 27.26
N LYS A 25 10.22 58.70 26.37
CA LYS A 25 10.53 58.53 24.94
C LYS A 25 11.93 57.93 24.78
N ILE A 26 12.04 56.81 24.06
CA ILE A 26 13.29 56.36 23.47
C ILE A 26 13.04 56.07 21.99
N THR A 27 13.96 56.59 21.20
CA THR A 27 14.00 56.80 19.76
C THR A 27 13.77 55.53 18.93
N VAL A 28 12.92 55.66 17.92
CA VAL A 28 12.70 54.68 16.84
C VAL A 28 13.98 54.55 16.01
N LYS A 29 14.62 53.38 16.03
CA LYS A 29 15.53 52.92 14.97
C LYS A 29 14.83 51.81 14.19
N ASN A 30 14.37 52.15 12.99
CA ASN A 30 13.95 51.19 11.98
C ASN A 30 15.11 50.25 11.68
N THR A 31 15.01 49.01 12.15
CA THR A 31 15.87 47.92 11.69
C THR A 31 14.96 46.80 11.26
N THR A 32 14.76 46.72 9.95
CA THR A 32 14.22 45.57 9.23
C THR A 32 15.03 44.32 9.64
N LYS A 33 14.46 43.49 10.50
CA LYS A 33 14.94 42.12 10.73
C LYS A 33 13.98 41.16 10.07
N THR A 34 14.41 40.75 8.89
CA THR A 34 13.94 39.70 8.01
C THR A 34 13.38 38.51 8.80
N THR A 35 12.11 38.22 8.58
CA THR A 35 11.47 36.96 8.95
C THR A 35 12.22 35.85 8.24
N VAL A 36 13.13 35.16 8.95
CA VAL A 36 13.78 33.96 8.44
C VAL A 36 12.69 32.92 8.24
N LYS A 37 12.31 32.70 6.98
CA LYS A 37 11.53 31.55 6.55
C LYS A 37 12.21 30.32 7.14
N LYS A 38 11.52 29.64 8.06
CA LYS A 38 11.91 28.32 8.55
C LYS A 38 11.93 27.41 7.33
N GLY A 39 13.12 27.23 6.76
CA GLY A 39 13.34 26.38 5.60
C GLY A 39 12.74 25.01 5.91
N THR A 40 11.92 24.53 4.99
CA THR A 40 11.43 23.16 4.97
C THR A 40 12.67 22.28 5.01
N VAL A 41 12.95 21.70 6.19
CA VAL A 41 14.03 20.73 6.34
C VAL A 41 13.65 19.57 5.42
N ALA A 42 14.40 19.40 4.33
CA ALA A 42 14.29 18.21 3.50
C ALA A 42 14.35 16.99 4.43
N PRO A 43 13.45 16.00 4.28
CA PRO A 43 13.48 14.81 5.13
C PRO A 43 14.89 14.21 5.09
N LYS A 44 15.54 14.07 6.25
CA LYS A 44 16.83 13.36 6.34
C LYS A 44 16.62 11.99 5.72
N ALA A 45 17.42 11.66 4.69
CA ALA A 45 17.39 10.35 4.06
C ALA A 45 17.61 9.28 5.15
N ASN A 46 16.65 8.36 5.29
CA ASN A 46 16.79 7.26 6.24
C ASN A 46 17.86 6.30 5.70
N PRO A 47 18.99 6.08 6.41
CA PRO A 47 20.08 5.23 5.92
C PRO A 47 19.66 3.77 5.70
N ASP A 48 18.55 3.34 6.32
CA ASP A 48 18.01 2.00 6.14
C ASP A 48 17.11 1.85 4.89
N LEU A 49 16.73 2.95 4.22
CA LEU A 49 15.91 2.94 3.00
C LEU A 49 16.77 2.95 1.72
N VAL A 50 17.72 2.04 1.65
CA VAL A 50 18.54 1.85 0.43
C VAL A 50 17.73 1.12 -0.62
N ILE A 51 17.59 1.73 -1.81
CA ILE A 51 16.93 1.11 -2.97
C ILE A 51 17.93 0.15 -3.62
N ILE A 52 17.64 -1.15 -3.53
CA ILE A 52 18.44 -2.23 -4.12
C ILE A 52 17.88 -2.59 -5.50
N ASN A 53 16.56 -2.75 -5.57
CA ASN A 53 15.82 -2.99 -6.80
C ASN A 53 14.82 -1.84 -7.01
N LYS A 54 14.98 -1.10 -8.11
CA LYS A 54 14.14 0.06 -8.44
C LYS A 54 12.72 -0.33 -8.86
N ASP A 55 12.53 -1.57 -9.29
CA ASP A 55 11.22 -2.09 -9.71
C ASP A 55 10.34 -2.54 -8.54
N LEU A 56 10.91 -2.66 -7.34
CA LEU A 56 10.19 -3.11 -6.16
C LEU A 56 9.88 -1.95 -5.21
N PRO A 57 8.81 -2.06 -4.39
CA PRO A 57 8.53 -1.11 -3.33
C PRO A 57 9.73 -0.94 -2.38
N VAL A 58 9.93 0.30 -1.92
CA VAL A 58 10.96 0.61 -0.92
C VAL A 58 10.61 0.01 0.44
N LEU A 59 9.30 -0.01 0.76
CA LEU A 59 8.72 -0.60 1.95
C LEU A 59 7.69 -1.65 1.57
N ILE A 60 7.87 -2.86 2.09
CA ILE A 60 7.05 -4.03 1.78
C ILE A 60 6.29 -4.43 3.05
N PRO A 61 4.95 -4.59 3.00
CA PRO A 61 4.18 -5.03 4.15
C PRO A 61 4.66 -6.42 4.61
N LYS A 62 4.88 -6.59 5.91
CA LYS A 62 5.27 -7.88 6.49
C LYS A 62 4.51 -8.16 7.77
N LYS A 63 3.95 -9.36 7.87
CA LYS A 63 3.25 -9.84 9.05
C LYS A 63 4.23 -10.46 10.05
N LYS A 64 4.08 -10.12 11.33
CA LYS A 64 4.76 -10.74 12.46
C LYS A 64 3.83 -10.67 13.67
N ASP A 65 3.70 -11.79 14.39
CA ASP A 65 2.89 -11.91 15.60
C ASP A 65 1.43 -11.41 15.41
N GLY A 66 0.83 -11.78 14.27
CA GLY A 66 -0.55 -11.42 13.94
C GLY A 66 -0.74 -10.01 13.37
N LYS A 67 0.27 -9.13 13.43
CA LYS A 67 0.20 -7.73 12.98
C LYS A 67 1.13 -7.46 11.80
N PHE A 68 0.81 -6.46 11.01
CA PHE A 68 1.61 -5.96 9.91
C PHE A 68 2.45 -4.75 10.33
N GLY A 69 3.67 -4.74 9.84
CA GLY A 69 4.55 -3.59 9.75
C GLY A 69 5.12 -3.50 8.33
N TYR A 70 6.25 -2.82 8.17
CA TYR A 70 6.93 -2.69 6.87
C TYR A 70 8.40 -2.98 7.00
N VAL A 71 8.91 -3.79 6.07
CA VAL A 71 10.34 -4.08 5.91
C VAL A 71 10.91 -3.35 4.70
N ASN A 72 12.20 -3.03 4.75
CA ASN A 72 12.93 -2.59 3.56
C ASN A 72 13.27 -3.78 2.65
N GLN A 73 13.93 -3.51 1.52
CA GLN A 73 14.35 -4.55 0.56
C GLN A 73 15.44 -5.51 1.08
N ARG A 74 15.96 -5.29 2.29
CA ARG A 74 16.86 -6.20 3.02
C ARG A 74 16.11 -7.05 4.07
N GLY A 75 14.79 -6.89 4.20
CA GLY A 75 13.97 -7.61 5.18
C GLY A 75 14.03 -7.02 6.60
N LYS A 76 14.67 -5.87 6.81
CA LYS A 76 14.72 -5.19 8.12
C LYS A 76 13.43 -4.39 8.31
N PHE A 77 12.76 -4.58 9.46
CA PHE A 77 11.61 -3.77 9.85
C PHE A 77 12.01 -2.31 10.02
N ILE A 78 11.37 -1.44 9.25
CA ILE A 78 11.47 0.02 9.36
C ILE A 78 10.29 0.56 10.16
N ILE A 79 9.10 -0.01 9.93
CA ILE A 79 7.89 0.28 10.68
C ILE A 79 7.53 -0.99 11.42
N GLN A 80 7.49 -0.93 12.75
CA GLN A 80 7.23 -2.10 13.59
C GLN A 80 5.79 -2.61 13.39
N PRO A 81 5.56 -3.92 13.54
CA PRO A 81 4.22 -4.50 13.44
C PRO A 81 3.26 -3.94 14.49
N GLU A 82 2.23 -3.23 14.05
CA GLU A 82 1.16 -2.74 14.95
C GLU A 82 -0.23 -2.68 14.30
N TYR A 83 -0.31 -2.91 12.99
CA TYR A 83 -1.53 -2.78 12.19
C TYR A 83 -2.16 -4.15 11.92
N HIS A 84 -3.47 -4.27 11.85
CA HIS A 84 -4.10 -5.52 11.38
C HIS A 84 -4.23 -5.57 9.87
N ILE A 85 -4.20 -4.41 9.19
CA ILE A 85 -4.11 -4.28 7.73
C ILE A 85 -2.99 -3.29 7.38
N ALA A 86 -2.16 -3.66 6.40
CA ALA A 86 -1.17 -2.77 5.81
C ALA A 86 -1.05 -3.10 4.32
N VAL A 87 -1.35 -2.12 3.45
CA VAL A 87 -1.18 -2.26 2.00
C VAL A 87 0.13 -1.62 1.54
N PHE A 88 0.51 -1.86 0.28
CA PHE A 88 1.67 -1.21 -0.34
C PHE A 88 1.53 0.32 -0.33
N PHE A 89 2.68 1.01 -0.40
CA PHE A 89 2.73 2.44 -0.70
C PHE A 89 2.27 2.65 -2.14
N TYR A 90 1.03 3.08 -2.28
CA TYR A 90 0.34 3.23 -3.56
C TYR A 90 -0.67 4.36 -3.49
N GLU A 91 -1.09 4.83 -4.66
CA GLU A 91 -2.07 5.89 -4.79
C GLU A 91 -3.44 5.47 -4.26
N ASP A 92 -4.09 6.36 -3.53
CA ASP A 92 -5.48 6.21 -3.11
C ASP A 92 -6.35 7.13 -3.97
N CYS A 93 -7.08 6.53 -4.91
CA CYS A 93 -7.86 7.28 -5.88
C CYS A 93 -9.01 8.08 -5.23
N ASN A 94 -9.55 7.65 -4.09
CA ASN A 94 -10.61 8.39 -3.40
C ASN A 94 -10.04 9.69 -2.81
N LEU A 95 -8.87 9.61 -2.17
CA LEU A 95 -8.21 10.80 -1.62
C LEU A 95 -7.70 11.72 -2.74
N LEU A 96 -7.14 11.18 -3.83
CA LEU A 96 -6.70 12.00 -4.98
C LEU A 96 -7.86 12.81 -5.58
N ASN A 97 -9.07 12.24 -5.60
CA ASN A 97 -10.27 12.89 -6.12
C ASN A 97 -11.10 13.60 -5.04
N SER A 98 -10.55 13.79 -3.85
CA SER A 98 -11.26 14.39 -2.72
C SER A 98 -11.88 15.76 -3.07
N PRO A 99 -13.11 16.07 -2.61
CA PRO A 99 -13.63 17.44 -2.67
C PRO A 99 -12.80 18.42 -1.83
N ASN A 100 -12.04 17.94 -0.85
CA ASN A 100 -11.15 18.72 -0.01
C ASN A 100 -9.72 18.73 -0.59
N GLU A 101 -9.38 19.80 -1.32
CA GLU A 101 -8.10 19.91 -2.04
C GLU A 101 -6.87 19.76 -1.14
N LYS A 102 -6.98 20.15 0.13
CA LYS A 102 -5.87 20.07 1.11
C LYS A 102 -5.50 18.63 1.45
N ILE A 103 -6.43 17.69 1.29
CA ILE A 103 -6.27 16.27 1.65
C ILE A 103 -5.77 15.44 0.46
N ARG A 104 -5.98 15.90 -0.78
CA ARG A 104 -5.55 15.19 -2.01
C ARG A 104 -4.09 14.74 -1.98
N LYS A 105 -3.20 15.52 -1.36
CA LYS A 105 -1.78 15.16 -1.18
C LYS A 105 -1.55 13.82 -0.48
N PHE A 106 -2.47 13.36 0.37
CA PHE A 106 -2.35 12.08 1.07
C PHE A 106 -2.78 10.88 0.20
N GLY A 107 -3.37 11.15 -0.96
CA GLY A 107 -3.70 10.13 -1.96
C GLY A 107 -2.53 9.73 -2.85
N THR A 108 -1.36 10.36 -2.75
CA THR A 108 -0.20 9.96 -3.55
C THR A 108 0.44 8.67 -3.03
N LYS A 109 1.28 8.05 -3.87
CA LYS A 109 2.10 6.87 -3.53
C LYS A 109 3.16 7.09 -2.46
N GLU A 110 3.32 8.32 -1.97
CA GLU A 110 4.22 8.64 -0.84
C GLU A 110 3.69 8.14 0.51
N TYR A 111 2.44 7.66 0.52
CA TYR A 111 1.77 7.16 1.71
C TYR A 111 1.19 5.77 1.47
N ALA A 112 1.03 5.01 2.55
CA ALA A 112 0.32 3.72 2.53
C ALA A 112 -0.93 3.78 3.39
N THR A 113 -1.94 2.99 3.03
CA THR A 113 -3.12 2.79 3.88
C THR A 113 -2.84 1.69 4.89
N VAL A 114 -3.11 1.97 6.15
CA VAL A 114 -3.04 1.01 7.24
C VAL A 114 -4.31 1.08 8.07
N GLU A 115 -4.67 -0.01 8.71
CA GLU A 115 -5.79 -0.05 9.63
C GLU A 115 -5.30 -0.43 11.03
N LYS A 116 -5.79 0.31 12.03
CA LYS A 116 -5.55 0.03 13.44
C LYS A 116 -6.84 0.27 14.20
N ASP A 117 -7.26 -0.72 14.99
CA ASP A 117 -8.47 -0.65 15.81
C ASP A 117 -9.72 -0.27 14.99
N MET A 118 -9.86 -0.86 13.80
CA MET A 118 -10.92 -0.58 12.81
C MET A 118 -10.93 0.85 12.24
N ILE A 119 -9.84 1.60 12.41
CA ILE A 119 -9.68 2.95 11.87
C ILE A 119 -8.59 2.94 10.81
N SER A 120 -8.93 3.45 9.62
CA SER A 120 -8.01 3.59 8.50
C SER A 120 -7.21 4.89 8.59
N TYR A 121 -5.90 4.78 8.33
CA TYR A 121 -4.96 5.89 8.31
C TYR A 121 -4.12 5.87 7.03
N ARG A 122 -3.60 7.03 6.64
CA ARG A 122 -2.42 7.13 5.76
C ARG A 122 -1.18 7.33 6.62
N ILE A 123 -0.12 6.58 6.33
CA ILE A 123 1.18 6.69 6.98
C ILE A 123 2.26 7.11 5.99
N ASP A 124 3.26 7.85 6.47
CA ASP A 124 4.47 8.15 5.68
C ASP A 124 5.52 7.02 5.76
N HIS A 125 6.64 7.18 5.05
CA HIS A 125 7.76 6.22 5.05
C HIS A 125 8.46 6.06 6.42
N ALA A 126 8.21 6.94 7.38
CA ALA A 126 8.68 6.81 8.76
C ALA A 126 7.66 6.09 9.66
N GLY A 127 6.50 5.70 9.13
CA GLY A 127 5.41 5.06 9.87
C GLY A 127 4.55 6.02 10.67
N LYS A 128 4.72 7.35 10.49
CA LYS A 128 3.88 8.33 11.16
C LYS A 128 2.50 8.34 10.50
N ARG A 129 1.45 8.13 11.28
CA ARG A 129 0.05 8.37 10.86
C ARG A 129 -0.14 9.86 10.58
N VAL A 130 -0.29 10.22 9.32
CA VAL A 130 -0.39 11.62 8.86
C VAL A 130 -1.81 12.04 8.51
N TYR A 131 -2.71 11.08 8.31
CA TYR A 131 -4.12 11.32 8.00
C TYR A 131 -4.97 10.17 8.50
N GLN A 132 -6.16 10.47 8.99
CA GLN A 132 -7.20 9.51 9.36
C GLN A 132 -8.34 9.68 8.36
N PHE A 133 -8.82 8.58 7.78
CA PHE A 133 -9.88 8.62 6.79
C PHE A 133 -11.18 9.19 7.35
N LYS A 134 -11.90 9.95 6.51
CA LYS A 134 -13.21 10.51 6.79
C LYS A 134 -14.07 10.39 5.54
N ASP A 135 -15.30 9.91 5.70
CA ASP A 135 -16.21 9.73 4.57
C ASP A 135 -16.46 11.03 3.80
N SER A 136 -16.51 12.18 4.50
CA SER A 136 -16.68 13.50 3.88
C SER A 136 -15.53 13.93 2.97
N ASP A 137 -14.35 13.34 3.13
CA ASP A 137 -13.18 13.65 2.30
C ASP A 137 -13.07 12.71 1.08
N LEU A 138 -13.89 11.66 0.96
CA LEU A 138 -13.74 10.68 -0.12
C LEU A 138 -14.34 11.18 -1.43
N GLY A 139 -13.49 11.28 -2.45
CA GLY A 139 -13.91 11.49 -3.84
C GLY A 139 -14.33 10.21 -4.53
N LYS A 140 -14.83 10.32 -5.76
CA LYS A 140 -15.09 9.17 -6.63
C LYS A 140 -13.87 8.89 -7.51
N CYS A 141 -13.40 7.65 -7.52
CA CYS A 141 -12.37 7.22 -8.45
C CYS A 141 -12.89 7.26 -9.88
N LYS A 142 -12.06 7.75 -10.79
CA LYS A 142 -12.30 7.62 -12.24
C LYS A 142 -11.73 6.28 -12.66
N PHE A 143 -12.56 5.43 -13.25
CA PHE A 143 -12.07 4.18 -13.83
C PHE A 143 -11.31 4.51 -15.12
N GLU A 144 -10.12 3.94 -15.24
CA GLU A 144 -9.40 3.97 -16.51
C GLU A 144 -10.17 3.19 -17.57
N GLU A 145 -9.93 3.51 -18.84
CA GLU A 145 -10.47 2.73 -19.94
C GLU A 145 -10.00 1.28 -19.83
N TYR A 146 -10.94 0.35 -19.90
CA TYR A 146 -10.66 -1.08 -19.79
C TYR A 146 -9.76 -1.51 -20.95
N LYS A 147 -8.53 -1.95 -20.64
CA LYS A 147 -7.63 -2.58 -21.60
C LYS A 147 -7.98 -4.06 -21.71
N GLN A 148 -8.48 -4.47 -22.86
CA GLN A 148 -8.83 -5.86 -23.11
C GLN A 148 -7.57 -6.74 -23.07
N GLN A 149 -7.58 -7.76 -22.21
CA GLN A 149 -6.52 -8.76 -22.20
C GLN A 149 -6.59 -9.63 -23.47
N PRO A 150 -5.50 -9.73 -24.25
CA PRO A 150 -5.45 -10.53 -25.48
C PRO A 150 -5.47 -12.03 -25.18
N PHE A 151 -4.91 -12.43 -24.04
CA PHE A 151 -4.85 -13.82 -23.61
C PHE A 151 -6.10 -14.23 -22.83
N GLN A 152 -6.44 -15.51 -22.92
CA GLN A 152 -7.53 -16.13 -22.17
C GLN A 152 -7.13 -17.53 -21.72
N ALA A 153 -7.53 -17.92 -20.51
CA ALA A 153 -7.49 -19.31 -20.10
C ALA A 153 -8.44 -20.15 -20.98
N TYR A 154 -7.97 -21.31 -21.42
CA TYR A 154 -8.75 -22.29 -22.18
C TYR A 154 -8.69 -23.63 -21.48
N ILE A 155 -9.83 -24.32 -21.36
CA ILE A 155 -9.94 -25.60 -20.66
C ILE A 155 -10.24 -26.70 -21.67
N LEU A 156 -9.40 -27.75 -21.68
CA LEU A 156 -9.59 -28.94 -22.50
C LEU A 156 -9.34 -30.17 -21.64
N ASN A 157 -10.30 -31.10 -21.60
CA ASN A 157 -10.21 -32.35 -20.83
C ASN A 157 -9.82 -32.15 -19.35
N GLY A 158 -10.28 -31.06 -18.73
CA GLY A 158 -9.98 -30.72 -17.34
C GLY A 158 -8.62 -30.04 -17.10
N PHE A 159 -7.80 -29.86 -18.14
CA PHE A 159 -6.54 -29.13 -18.04
C PHE A 159 -6.66 -27.72 -18.59
N TYR A 160 -5.89 -26.81 -18.00
CA TYR A 160 -5.82 -25.40 -18.38
C TYR A 160 -4.64 -25.15 -19.33
N GLY A 161 -4.92 -24.36 -20.36
CA GLY A 161 -3.95 -23.75 -21.26
C GLY A 161 -4.27 -22.28 -21.48
N ILE A 162 -3.59 -21.65 -22.44
CA ILE A 162 -3.78 -20.25 -22.82
C ILE A 162 -3.99 -20.16 -24.33
N ILE A 163 -4.92 -19.30 -24.73
CA ILE A 163 -5.13 -18.90 -26.12
C ILE A 163 -4.98 -17.38 -26.25
N GLU A 164 -4.62 -16.92 -27.44
CA GLU A 164 -4.76 -15.52 -27.82
C GLU A 164 -6.09 -15.35 -28.55
N LYS A 165 -7.01 -14.56 -27.97
CA LYS A 165 -8.42 -14.47 -28.38
C LYS A 165 -8.61 -14.13 -29.86
N SER A 166 -7.75 -13.26 -30.41
CA SER A 166 -7.84 -12.80 -31.79
C SER A 166 -7.35 -13.82 -32.82
N LYS A 167 -6.55 -14.82 -32.40
CA LYS A 167 -5.90 -15.79 -33.30
C LYS A 167 -6.53 -17.19 -33.21
N PHE A 168 -7.24 -17.48 -32.12
CA PHE A 168 -7.80 -18.81 -31.86
C PHE A 168 -9.12 -19.04 -32.60
N VAL A 169 -9.13 -19.99 -33.53
CA VAL A 169 -10.28 -20.30 -34.40
C VAL A 169 -10.66 -21.79 -34.41
N ASN A 170 -9.71 -22.69 -34.20
CA ASN A 170 -9.91 -24.13 -34.28
C ASN A 170 -9.21 -24.85 -33.12
N ALA A 171 -9.99 -25.32 -32.16
CA ALA A 171 -9.49 -26.04 -31.00
C ALA A 171 -8.81 -27.38 -31.32
N ALA A 172 -9.05 -27.97 -32.51
CA ALA A 172 -8.40 -29.20 -32.94
C ALA A 172 -6.95 -28.98 -33.41
N ASP A 173 -6.58 -27.75 -33.78
CA ASP A 173 -5.21 -27.42 -34.17
C ASP A 173 -4.39 -26.98 -32.94
N TYR A 174 -3.56 -27.89 -32.44
CA TYR A 174 -2.74 -27.66 -31.24
C TYR A 174 -1.78 -26.45 -31.38
N ARG A 175 -1.47 -26.00 -32.60
CA ARG A 175 -0.59 -24.86 -32.87
C ARG A 175 -1.26 -23.52 -32.61
N GLN A 176 -2.58 -23.48 -32.44
CA GLN A 176 -3.32 -22.25 -32.15
C GLN A 176 -3.32 -21.87 -30.67
N TYR A 177 -2.84 -22.76 -29.80
CA TYR A 177 -2.72 -22.49 -28.37
C TYR A 177 -1.41 -21.75 -28.11
N GLN A 178 -1.49 -20.68 -27.32
CA GLN A 178 -0.30 -20.01 -26.80
C GLN A 178 0.40 -20.90 -25.77
N ILE A 179 -0.39 -21.57 -24.93
CA ILE A 179 0.06 -22.66 -24.06
C ILE A 179 -0.96 -23.79 -24.21
N TYR A 180 -0.52 -24.94 -24.72
CA TYR A 180 -1.41 -26.09 -24.85
C TYR A 180 -1.89 -26.55 -23.46
N PRO A 181 -3.17 -26.93 -23.30
CA PRO A 181 -3.73 -27.36 -22.02
C PRO A 181 -2.91 -28.47 -21.34
N GLN A 182 -2.32 -28.14 -20.19
CA GLN A 182 -1.41 -29.04 -19.45
C GLN A 182 -1.38 -28.78 -17.94
N TYR A 183 -1.90 -27.64 -17.47
CA TYR A 183 -1.89 -27.28 -16.05
C TYR A 183 -3.18 -27.73 -15.36
N GLN A 184 -3.08 -28.10 -14.09
CA GLN A 184 -4.27 -28.46 -13.29
C GLN A 184 -5.13 -27.23 -12.99
N TYR A 185 -4.52 -26.05 -12.91
CA TYR A 185 -5.17 -24.76 -12.73
C TYR A 185 -4.31 -23.64 -13.34
N LEU A 186 -4.96 -22.58 -13.80
CA LEU A 186 -4.29 -21.38 -14.30
C LEU A 186 -5.12 -20.12 -14.03
N TYR A 187 -4.45 -19.03 -13.69
CA TYR A 187 -5.02 -17.70 -13.54
C TYR A 187 -4.07 -16.64 -14.11
N ILE A 188 -4.56 -15.88 -15.11
CA ILE A 188 -3.83 -14.76 -15.71
C ILE A 188 -3.96 -13.55 -14.77
N MET A 189 -2.84 -13.07 -14.24
CA MET A 189 -2.83 -11.95 -13.29
C MET A 189 -3.11 -10.63 -14.01
N GLU A 190 -3.78 -9.72 -13.31
CA GLU A 190 -3.91 -8.34 -13.77
C GLU A 190 -2.60 -7.58 -13.52
N GLY A 191 -2.13 -6.86 -14.54
CA GLY A 191 -0.97 -5.99 -14.49
C GLY A 191 -1.09 -4.87 -15.51
N ASP A 192 -0.10 -3.98 -15.51
CA ASP A 192 -0.10 -2.81 -16.40
C ASP A 192 0.19 -3.19 -17.86
N ASP A 193 0.98 -4.24 -18.07
CA ASP A 193 1.26 -4.84 -19.38
C ASP A 193 0.37 -6.06 -19.60
N VAL A 194 -0.64 -5.90 -20.45
CA VAL A 194 -1.57 -6.98 -20.82
C VAL A 194 -0.98 -7.95 -21.85
N THR A 195 0.16 -7.61 -22.46
CA THR A 195 0.83 -8.41 -23.49
C THR A 195 1.88 -9.35 -22.92
N ASP A 196 2.34 -9.10 -21.70
CA ASP A 196 3.23 -9.99 -20.94
C ASP A 196 2.71 -10.21 -19.51
N PRO A 197 1.54 -10.87 -19.35
CA PRO A 197 0.97 -11.09 -18.03
C PRO A 197 1.72 -12.18 -17.26
N MET A 198 1.83 -11.99 -15.95
CA MET A 198 2.21 -13.09 -15.05
C MET A 198 1.04 -14.05 -14.87
N ILE A 199 1.32 -15.34 -14.89
CA ILE A 199 0.29 -16.37 -14.84
C ILE A 199 0.56 -17.28 -13.64
N VAL A 200 -0.36 -17.31 -12.68
CA VAL A 200 -0.32 -18.29 -11.60
C VAL A 200 -0.83 -19.61 -12.15
N ALA A 201 -0.03 -20.66 -12.10
CA ALA A 201 -0.40 -21.99 -12.58
C ALA A 201 -0.19 -23.02 -11.47
N SER A 202 -0.90 -24.15 -11.54
CA SER A 202 -0.62 -25.30 -10.69
C SER A 202 -0.25 -26.55 -11.49
N ASN A 203 0.74 -27.26 -10.96
CA ASN A 203 1.23 -28.52 -11.49
C ASN A 203 1.67 -29.40 -10.31
N ASN A 204 1.31 -30.70 -10.34
CA ASN A 204 1.55 -31.65 -9.24
C ASN A 204 1.16 -31.08 -7.86
N ASP A 205 -0.03 -30.47 -7.78
CA ASP A 205 -0.63 -29.91 -6.56
C ASP A 205 0.19 -28.79 -5.90
N LYS A 206 1.12 -28.20 -6.64
CA LYS A 206 1.89 -27.02 -6.25
C LYS A 206 1.64 -25.87 -7.21
N PHE A 207 1.73 -24.66 -6.68
CA PHE A 207 1.62 -23.43 -7.44
C PHE A 207 3.00 -22.87 -7.77
N GLY A 208 3.09 -22.34 -8.99
CA GLY A 208 4.20 -21.56 -9.49
C GLY A 208 3.68 -20.39 -10.31
N VAL A 209 4.59 -19.64 -10.91
CA VAL A 209 4.26 -18.55 -11.83
C VAL A 209 4.99 -18.81 -13.15
N ILE A 210 4.26 -18.70 -14.24
CA ILE A 210 4.79 -18.78 -15.60
C ILE A 210 4.54 -17.48 -16.35
N ASP A 211 5.32 -17.23 -17.40
CA ASP A 211 4.98 -16.22 -18.40
C ASP A 211 4.08 -16.82 -19.49
N VAL A 212 3.68 -15.97 -20.43
CA VAL A 212 2.80 -16.36 -21.54
C VAL A 212 3.47 -17.32 -22.54
N ASN A 213 4.81 -17.43 -22.51
CA ASN A 213 5.59 -18.35 -23.34
C ASN A 213 5.89 -19.68 -22.62
N ASN A 214 5.16 -19.97 -21.53
CA ASN A 214 5.32 -21.15 -20.71
C ASN A 214 6.68 -21.25 -19.98
N LYS A 215 7.42 -20.13 -19.85
CA LYS A 215 8.64 -20.09 -19.05
C LYS A 215 8.26 -20.05 -17.58
N ILE A 216 8.86 -20.92 -16.79
CA ILE A 216 8.73 -20.91 -15.34
C ILE A 216 9.49 -19.70 -14.77
N ILE A 217 8.75 -18.75 -14.20
CA ILE A 217 9.29 -17.58 -13.50
C ILE A 217 9.50 -17.92 -12.03
N ILE A 218 8.47 -18.49 -11.40
CA ILE A 218 8.53 -19.01 -10.03
C ILE A 218 8.28 -20.52 -10.06
N PRO A 219 9.16 -21.34 -9.47
CA PRO A 219 9.02 -22.80 -9.50
C PRO A 219 7.73 -23.26 -8.79
N PHE A 220 7.23 -24.43 -9.21
CA PHE A 220 6.06 -25.08 -8.61
C PHE A 220 6.40 -25.69 -7.24
N GLU A 221 6.55 -24.85 -6.23
CA GLU A 221 6.94 -25.27 -4.87
C GLU A 221 6.00 -24.78 -3.77
N TYR A 222 5.04 -23.91 -4.10
CA TYR A 222 4.14 -23.28 -3.15
C TYR A 222 2.85 -24.07 -3.02
N SER A 223 2.28 -24.13 -1.81
CA SER A 223 0.94 -24.72 -1.62
C SER A 223 -0.17 -23.78 -2.09
N ASN A 224 0.09 -22.46 -2.12
CA ASN A 224 -0.79 -21.48 -2.72
C ASN A 224 -0.02 -20.20 -3.10
N ILE A 225 -0.46 -19.54 -4.17
CA ILE A 225 -0.11 -18.17 -4.55
C ILE A 225 -1.42 -17.38 -4.68
N LYS A 226 -1.52 -16.25 -3.98
CA LYS A 226 -2.75 -15.43 -4.03
C LYS A 226 -2.88 -14.71 -5.37
N ARG A 227 -4.12 -14.65 -5.84
CA ARG A 227 -4.54 -13.97 -7.07
C ARG A 227 -5.06 -12.57 -6.73
N ASN A 228 -4.25 -11.78 -6.04
CA ASN A 228 -4.59 -10.42 -5.59
C ASN A 228 -3.80 -9.35 -6.37
N PHE A 229 -4.08 -8.08 -6.08
CA PHE A 229 -3.44 -6.96 -6.74
C PHE A 229 -1.97 -6.74 -6.36
N SER A 230 -1.35 -7.59 -5.53
CA SER A 230 0.05 -7.42 -5.11
C SER A 230 1.04 -7.41 -6.29
N TRP A 231 0.75 -8.14 -7.37
CA TRP A 231 1.53 -8.07 -8.59
C TRP A 231 1.44 -6.68 -9.23
N LYS A 232 0.22 -6.17 -9.42
CA LYS A 232 -0.02 -4.84 -10.00
C LYS A 232 0.56 -3.72 -9.13
N LEU A 233 0.40 -3.81 -7.82
CA LEU A 233 0.75 -2.73 -6.89
C LEU A 233 2.22 -2.74 -6.46
N GLY A 234 2.89 -3.89 -6.48
CA GLY A 234 4.24 -4.03 -5.96
C GLY A 234 5.16 -4.96 -6.74
N LYS A 235 4.72 -5.53 -7.87
CA LYS A 235 5.44 -6.59 -8.61
C LYS A 235 5.84 -7.76 -7.70
N MET A 236 4.98 -8.11 -6.74
CA MET A 236 5.23 -9.18 -5.77
C MET A 236 4.10 -10.21 -5.76
N PHE A 237 4.44 -11.45 -5.43
CA PHE A 237 3.49 -12.53 -5.22
C PHE A 237 3.36 -12.81 -3.73
N GLU A 238 2.12 -12.94 -3.24
CA GLU A 238 1.86 -13.39 -1.87
C GLU A 238 1.68 -14.92 -1.88
N VAL A 239 2.61 -15.62 -1.25
CA VAL A 239 2.76 -17.08 -1.37
C VAL A 239 2.77 -17.75 -0.01
N THR A 240 2.52 -19.05 0.00
CA THR A 240 2.68 -19.88 1.20
C THR A 240 3.14 -21.29 0.82
N LYS A 241 3.95 -21.90 1.69
CA LYS A 241 4.33 -23.31 1.60
C LYS A 241 3.50 -24.21 2.51
N ASP A 242 2.90 -23.66 3.57
CA ASP A 242 2.16 -24.40 4.60
C ASP A 242 0.64 -24.13 4.58
N GLY A 243 0.18 -23.24 3.70
CA GLY A 243 -1.24 -22.89 3.55
C GLY A 243 -1.73 -21.83 4.55
N THR A 244 -0.91 -21.46 5.55
CA THR A 244 -1.31 -20.61 6.67
C THR A 244 -0.47 -19.34 6.76
N ASN A 245 0.85 -19.46 6.68
CA ASN A 245 1.80 -18.36 6.77
C ASN A 245 2.10 -17.83 5.36
N TYR A 246 1.49 -16.69 5.04
CA TYR A 246 1.72 -15.99 3.79
C TYR A 246 2.83 -14.96 3.92
N TYR A 247 3.66 -14.86 2.89
CA TYR A 247 4.74 -13.89 2.78
C TYR A 247 4.90 -13.46 1.32
N TYR A 248 5.65 -12.38 1.09
CA TYR A 248 5.88 -11.87 -0.25
C TYR A 248 7.15 -12.47 -0.85
N ILE A 249 7.11 -12.75 -2.16
CA ILE A 249 8.28 -12.97 -2.99
C ILE A 249 8.28 -12.00 -4.18
N ASP A 250 9.46 -11.67 -4.68
CA ASP A 250 9.61 -11.02 -5.99
C ASP A 250 9.70 -12.05 -7.13
N ALA A 251 9.77 -11.56 -8.38
CA ALA A 251 9.89 -12.40 -9.58
C ALA A 251 11.18 -13.24 -9.65
N ASN A 252 12.16 -12.99 -8.77
CA ASN A 252 13.38 -13.80 -8.64
C ASN A 252 13.25 -14.82 -7.50
N ASN A 253 12.05 -15.05 -6.99
CA ASN A 253 11.76 -15.93 -5.86
C ASN A 253 12.46 -15.52 -4.55
N LYS A 254 12.87 -14.25 -4.42
CA LYS A 254 13.45 -13.74 -3.16
C LYS A 254 12.33 -13.39 -2.19
N THR A 255 12.46 -13.85 -0.95
CA THR A 255 11.47 -13.68 0.12
C THR A 255 11.62 -12.35 0.86
N TYR A 256 10.50 -11.80 1.32
CA TYR A 256 10.43 -10.57 2.12
C TYR A 256 9.62 -10.76 3.40
#